data_AF-A0A520ASY3-F1
#
_entry.id   AF-A0A520ASY3-F1
#
_cell.length_a   1.000
_cell.length_b   1.000
_cell.length_c   1.000
_cell.angle_alpha   90.00
_cell.angle_beta   90.00
_cell.angle_gamma   90.00
#
_symmetry.space_group_name_H-M   'P 1'
#
loop_
_entity.id
_entity.type
_entity.pdbx_description
1 polymer ?
#
loop_
_entity_poly.entity_id
_entity_poly.type
_entity_poly.pdbx_seq_one_letter_code
_entity_poly.pdbx_strand_id
1 'polypeptide(L)'
;MVYKHSVYKIFLVSISLTILIYIFGLFPSLVQKYYSAGFYPYISSGLRFLSSIFPFAIGDIVYALIIGFVVYRIIRFFKKRKSLKREHRIIIPLQVLNFCLILYIIFKLVWGLNYSRTSVSEALGIGSEKYSVKELLLLGEYFVKKTNDLKLKQTGIPAYSIKDLEINSAKAYHFMERRNSLFRYKNPCLKSVLSPYLVSKAGIEGYYAPLTGEANMNMALPDFVKPYVSCHEIAHQIGISYEDEANLLGYLTASNSPDVSYQYSANYEMLRYILFE
;
A
#
# COMPACT_ATOMS: atom_id res chain seq x y z
N MET A 1 -22.36 -29.04 -22.16
CA MET A 1 -22.90 -27.74 -22.65
C MET A 1 -22.98 -26.70 -21.53
N VAL A 2 -23.49 -27.07 -20.34
CA VAL A 2 -23.61 -26.23 -19.12
C VAL A 2 -22.29 -25.56 -18.69
N TYR A 3 -21.18 -26.31 -18.62
CA TYR A 3 -19.88 -25.76 -18.22
C TYR A 3 -19.37 -24.64 -19.13
N LYS A 4 -19.61 -24.76 -20.45
CA LYS A 4 -19.19 -23.73 -21.42
C LYS A 4 -20.00 -22.46 -21.24
N HIS A 5 -21.32 -22.57 -21.09
CA HIS A 5 -22.21 -21.42 -20.91
C HIS A 5 -21.87 -20.64 -19.63
N SER A 6 -21.46 -21.34 -18.56
CA SER A 6 -21.01 -20.71 -17.32
C SER A 6 -19.77 -19.83 -17.52
N VAL A 7 -18.76 -20.26 -18.27
CA VAL A 7 -17.52 -19.48 -18.49
C VAL A 7 -17.80 -18.18 -19.26
N TYR A 8 -18.63 -18.24 -20.31
CA TYR A 8 -19.02 -17.04 -21.06
C TYR A 8 -19.86 -16.08 -20.23
N LYS A 9 -20.81 -16.60 -19.42
CA LYS A 9 -21.60 -15.76 -18.53
C LYS A 9 -20.72 -15.03 -17.50
N ILE A 10 -19.79 -15.75 -16.86
CA ILE A 10 -18.84 -15.15 -15.92
C ILE A 10 -18.00 -14.08 -16.62
N PHE A 11 -17.57 -14.34 -17.85
CA PHE A 11 -16.82 -13.36 -18.64
C PHE A 11 -17.63 -12.10 -18.89
N LEU A 12 -18.85 -12.22 -19.43
CA LEU A 12 -19.72 -11.08 -19.72
C LEU A 12 -20.03 -10.25 -18.47
N VAL A 13 -20.26 -10.90 -17.32
CA VAL A 13 -20.47 -10.18 -16.05
C VAL A 13 -19.19 -9.48 -15.61
N SER A 14 -18.06 -10.18 -15.59
CA SER A 14 -16.78 -9.65 -15.08
C SER A 14 -16.26 -8.51 -15.96
N ILE A 15 -16.37 -8.63 -17.29
CA ILE A 15 -15.95 -7.55 -18.19
C ILE A 15 -16.86 -6.33 -18.07
N SER A 16 -18.17 -6.53 -17.92
CA SER A 16 -19.11 -5.42 -17.73
C SER A 16 -18.83 -4.67 -16.43
N LEU A 17 -18.63 -5.39 -15.31
CA LEU A 17 -18.25 -4.78 -14.04
C LEU A 17 -16.90 -4.06 -14.12
N THR A 18 -15.93 -4.64 -14.82
CA THR A 18 -14.62 -4.03 -15.03
C THR A 18 -14.73 -2.71 -15.78
N ILE A 19 -15.55 -2.66 -16.84
CA ILE A 19 -15.81 -1.43 -17.60
C ILE A 19 -16.50 -0.39 -16.71
N LEU A 20 -17.49 -0.78 -15.91
CA LEU A 20 -18.18 0.15 -14.98
C LEU A 20 -17.22 0.74 -13.93
N ILE A 21 -16.37 -0.11 -13.32
CA ILE A 21 -15.35 0.34 -12.38
C ILE A 21 -14.35 1.29 -13.05
N TYR A 22 -13.93 0.96 -14.28
CA TYR A 22 -13.03 1.81 -15.05
C TYR A 22 -13.65 3.19 -15.32
N ILE A 23 -14.89 3.23 -15.81
CA ILE A 23 -15.62 4.47 -16.07
C ILE A 23 -15.77 5.29 -14.78
N PHE A 24 -16.13 4.66 -13.66
CA PHE A 24 -16.21 5.35 -12.36
C PHE A 24 -14.87 5.95 -11.94
N GLY A 25 -13.76 5.24 -12.20
CA GLY A 25 -12.40 5.70 -11.95
C GLY A 25 -11.94 6.91 -12.79
N LEU A 26 -12.69 7.30 -13.82
CA LEU A 26 -12.41 8.51 -14.63
C LEU A 26 -12.90 9.80 -13.96
N PHE A 27 -13.60 9.72 -12.82
CA PHE A 27 -14.18 10.88 -12.14
C PHE A 27 -13.60 11.04 -10.72
N PRO A 28 -12.43 11.70 -10.56
CA PRO A 28 -11.73 11.71 -9.27
C PRO A 28 -12.52 12.28 -8.10
N SER A 29 -13.31 13.32 -8.32
CA SER A 29 -14.16 13.90 -7.27
C SER A 29 -15.26 12.93 -6.81
N LEU A 30 -15.79 12.09 -7.71
CA LEU A 30 -16.77 11.06 -7.35
C LEU A 30 -16.11 9.90 -6.61
N VAL A 31 -14.94 9.45 -7.06
CA VAL A 31 -14.14 8.44 -6.36
C VAL A 31 -13.80 8.92 -4.95
N GLN A 32 -13.29 10.15 -4.81
CA GLN A 32 -12.98 10.74 -3.52
C GLN A 32 -14.20 10.77 -2.60
N LYS A 33 -15.34 11.28 -3.08
CA LYS A 33 -16.55 11.46 -2.26
C LYS A 33 -17.20 10.14 -1.87
N TYR A 34 -17.44 9.25 -2.82
CA TYR A 34 -18.23 8.04 -2.60
C TYR A 34 -17.39 6.84 -2.20
N TYR A 35 -16.21 6.68 -2.81
CA TYR A 35 -15.33 5.54 -2.54
C TYR A 35 -14.33 5.85 -1.43
N SER A 36 -13.36 6.74 -1.65
CA SER A 36 -12.21 6.94 -0.75
C SER A 36 -12.58 7.51 0.62
N ALA A 37 -13.48 8.50 0.68
CA ALA A 37 -13.99 9.05 1.93
C ALA A 37 -15.28 8.37 2.42
N GLY A 38 -15.99 7.67 1.53
CA GLY A 38 -17.27 7.01 1.81
C GLY A 38 -17.10 5.55 2.18
N PHE A 39 -17.09 4.65 1.19
CA PHE A 39 -17.08 3.19 1.42
C PHE A 39 -15.75 2.62 1.93
N TYR A 40 -14.63 3.10 1.38
CA TYR A 40 -13.31 2.54 1.62
C TYR A 40 -12.88 2.52 3.11
N PRO A 41 -13.13 3.57 3.93
CA PRO A 41 -12.79 3.54 5.35
C PRO A 41 -13.45 2.38 6.11
N TYR A 42 -14.68 1.99 5.73
CA TYR A 42 -15.36 0.83 6.32
C TYR A 42 -14.76 -0.49 5.84
N ILE A 43 -14.44 -0.60 4.55
CA ILE A 43 -13.77 -1.77 3.96
C ILE A 43 -12.41 -1.98 4.63
N SER A 44 -11.55 -0.96 4.61
CA SER A 44 -10.21 -0.98 5.22
C SER A 44 -10.29 -1.28 6.71
N SER A 45 -11.21 -0.65 7.44
CA SER A 45 -11.42 -0.92 8.86
C SER A 45 -11.85 -2.37 9.13
N GLY A 46 -12.76 -2.92 8.32
CA GLY A 46 -13.23 -4.30 8.46
C GLY A 46 -12.12 -5.31 8.19
N LEU A 47 -11.36 -5.12 7.12
CA LEU A 47 -10.20 -5.96 6.79
C LEU A 47 -9.14 -5.93 7.91
N ARG A 48 -8.79 -4.73 8.40
CA ARG A 48 -7.83 -4.56 9.49
C ARG A 48 -8.30 -5.16 10.81
N PHE A 49 -9.59 -5.05 11.12
CA PHE A 49 -10.15 -5.72 12.29
C PHE A 49 -9.96 -7.23 12.20
N LEU A 50 -10.33 -7.85 11.06
CA LEU A 50 -10.16 -9.29 10.86
C LEU A 50 -8.68 -9.71 10.93
N SER A 51 -7.80 -8.96 10.29
CA SER A 51 -6.37 -9.26 10.27
C SER A 51 -5.68 -9.02 11.61
N SER A 52 -6.18 -8.08 12.41
CA SER A 52 -5.64 -7.79 13.75
C SER A 52 -5.75 -8.97 14.72
N ILE A 53 -6.69 -9.89 14.49
CA ILE A 53 -6.89 -11.12 15.30
C ILE A 53 -5.65 -12.01 15.29
N PHE A 54 -4.87 -11.98 14.21
CA PHE A 54 -3.71 -12.84 14.03
C PHE A 54 -2.42 -12.08 14.36
N PRO A 55 -1.46 -12.68 15.07
CA PRO A 55 -0.22 -12.01 15.46
C PRO A 55 0.81 -11.90 14.33
N PHE A 56 0.51 -12.43 13.14
CA PHE A 56 1.40 -12.47 11.97
C PHE A 56 0.68 -11.95 10.72
N ALA A 57 1.44 -11.60 9.68
CA ALA A 57 0.91 -11.09 8.42
C ALA A 57 0.12 -12.17 7.65
N ILE A 58 -1.21 -12.08 7.63
CA ILE A 58 -2.09 -13.01 6.90
C ILE A 58 -1.97 -12.78 5.40
N GLY A 59 -1.70 -11.54 4.98
CA GLY A 59 -1.52 -11.14 3.59
C GLY A 59 -0.46 -11.98 2.89
N ASP A 60 0.63 -12.30 3.59
CA ASP A 60 1.71 -13.16 3.09
C ASP A 60 1.21 -14.58 2.80
N ILE A 61 0.35 -15.12 3.68
CA ILE A 61 -0.29 -16.42 3.49
C ILE A 61 -1.25 -16.36 2.29
N VAL A 62 -2.07 -15.30 2.19
CA VAL A 62 -2.99 -15.10 1.06
C VAL A 62 -2.22 -15.03 -0.26
N TYR A 63 -1.10 -14.30 -0.30
CA TYR A 63 -0.24 -14.25 -1.48
C TYR A 63 0.40 -15.60 -1.80
N ALA A 64 0.93 -16.31 -0.81
CA ALA A 64 1.47 -17.65 -1.00
C ALA A 64 0.42 -18.63 -1.56
N LEU A 65 -0.83 -18.55 -1.09
CA LEU A 65 -1.94 -19.36 -1.58
C LEU A 65 -2.33 -19.01 -3.02
N ILE A 66 -2.41 -17.72 -3.37
CA ILE A 66 -2.71 -17.27 -4.74
C ILE A 66 -1.61 -17.72 -5.71
N ILE A 67 -0.34 -17.50 -5.35
CA ILE A 67 0.82 -17.91 -6.15
C ILE A 67 0.83 -19.43 -6.29
N GLY A 68 0.68 -20.18 -5.19
CA GLY A 68 0.62 -21.64 -5.19
C GLY A 68 -0.52 -22.19 -6.06
N PHE A 69 -1.70 -21.56 -6.01
CA PHE A 69 -2.82 -21.90 -6.88
C PHE A 69 -2.49 -21.67 -8.36
N VAL A 70 -1.89 -20.53 -8.71
CA VAL A 70 -1.48 -20.23 -10.10
C VAL A 70 -0.45 -21.26 -10.59
N VAL A 71 0.59 -21.54 -9.80
CA VAL A 71 1.61 -22.55 -10.12
C VAL A 71 0.99 -23.93 -10.30
N TYR A 72 0.11 -24.35 -9.38
CA TYR A 72 -0.63 -25.61 -9.51
C TYR A 72 -1.43 -25.68 -10.82
N ARG A 73 -2.14 -24.61 -11.19
CA ARG A 73 -2.93 -24.55 -12.44
C ARG A 73 -2.03 -24.64 -13.67
N ILE A 74 -0.86 -24.00 -13.66
CA ILE A 74 0.14 -24.08 -14.72
C ILE A 74 0.68 -25.51 -14.86
N ILE A 75 1.11 -26.14 -13.77
CA ILE A 75 1.61 -27.52 -13.77
C ILE A 75 0.54 -28.49 -14.30
N ARG A 76 -0.70 -28.35 -13.81
CA ARG A 76 -1.83 -29.19 -14.26
C ARG A 76 -2.13 -28.99 -15.74
N PHE A 77 -2.02 -27.77 -16.24
CA PHE A 77 -2.19 -27.46 -17.67
C PHE A 77 -1.14 -28.21 -18.50
N PHE A 78 0.14 -28.12 -18.14
CA PHE A 78 1.20 -28.80 -18.88
C PHE A 78 1.09 -30.33 -18.82
N LYS A 79 0.72 -30.91 -17.66
CA LYS A 79 0.50 -32.37 -17.52
C LYS A 79 -0.64 -32.87 -18.39
N LYS A 80 -1.72 -32.09 -18.54
CA LYS A 80 -2.92 -32.48 -19.32
C LYS A 80 -2.95 -31.89 -20.74
N ARG A 81 -1.86 -31.28 -21.22
CA ARG A 81 -1.85 -30.58 -22.51
C ARG A 81 -2.13 -31.51 -23.70
N LYS A 82 -1.69 -32.77 -23.62
CA LYS A 82 -1.92 -33.77 -24.67
C LYS A 82 -3.38 -34.22 -24.79
N SER A 83 -4.19 -34.03 -23.75
CA SER A 83 -5.63 -34.34 -23.75
C SER A 83 -6.51 -33.15 -24.13
N LEU A 84 -5.93 -32.05 -24.63
CA LEU A 84 -6.69 -30.85 -24.98
C LEU A 84 -7.42 -31.02 -26.32
N LYS A 85 -8.71 -30.65 -26.34
CA LYS A 85 -9.57 -30.63 -27.52
C LYS A 85 -9.59 -29.22 -28.14
N ARG A 86 -10.08 -29.10 -29.38
CA ARG A 86 -10.20 -27.81 -30.11
C ARG A 86 -10.94 -26.72 -29.31
N GLU A 87 -11.99 -27.09 -28.58
CA GLU A 87 -12.76 -26.20 -27.71
C GLU A 87 -11.94 -25.57 -26.56
N HIS A 88 -10.90 -26.24 -26.08
CA HIS A 88 -10.05 -25.73 -25.00
C HIS A 88 -9.17 -24.56 -25.45
N ARG A 89 -9.00 -24.34 -26.76
CA ARG A 89 -8.28 -23.18 -27.30
C ARG A 89 -8.94 -21.85 -26.95
N ILE A 90 -10.25 -21.84 -26.72
CA ILE A 90 -11.01 -20.63 -26.33
C ILE A 90 -11.33 -20.68 -24.83
N ILE A 91 -11.76 -21.83 -24.32
CA ILE A 91 -12.23 -21.95 -22.93
C ILE A 91 -11.11 -21.68 -21.92
N ILE A 92 -9.88 -22.19 -22.16
CA ILE A 92 -8.79 -22.02 -21.19
C ILE A 92 -8.34 -20.55 -21.10
N PRO A 93 -8.05 -19.83 -22.20
CA PRO A 93 -7.76 -18.40 -22.13
C PRO A 93 -8.88 -17.61 -21.46
N LEU A 94 -10.16 -17.93 -21.76
CA LEU A 94 -11.29 -17.24 -21.16
C LEU A 94 -11.38 -17.47 -19.64
N GLN A 95 -11.01 -18.66 -19.16
CA GLN A 95 -10.92 -18.93 -17.71
C GLN A 95 -9.80 -18.13 -17.04
N VAL A 96 -8.64 -18.02 -17.69
CA VAL A 96 -7.53 -17.20 -17.20
C VAL A 96 -7.95 -15.73 -17.17
N LEU A 97 -8.58 -15.24 -18.24
CA LEU A 97 -9.08 -13.88 -18.31
C LEU A 97 -10.13 -13.61 -17.23
N ASN A 98 -11.08 -14.52 -17.01
CA ASN A 98 -12.06 -14.41 -15.92
C ASN A 98 -11.38 -14.34 -14.55
N PHE A 99 -10.37 -15.17 -14.31
CA PHE A 99 -9.61 -15.14 -13.07
C PHE A 99 -8.91 -13.78 -12.87
N CYS A 100 -8.24 -13.26 -13.91
CA CYS A 100 -7.62 -11.94 -13.87
C CYS A 100 -8.63 -10.81 -13.66
N LEU A 101 -9.78 -10.84 -14.35
CA LEU A 101 -10.84 -9.84 -14.19
C LEU A 101 -11.43 -9.86 -12.78
N ILE A 102 -11.67 -11.04 -12.21
CA ILE A 102 -12.17 -11.18 -10.84
C ILE A 102 -11.15 -10.63 -9.84
N LEU A 103 -9.87 -10.98 -9.97
CA LEU A 103 -8.82 -10.42 -9.12
C LEU A 103 -8.72 -8.91 -9.25
N TYR A 104 -8.81 -8.38 -10.48
CA TYR A 104 -8.82 -6.94 -10.74
C TYR A 104 -10.02 -6.25 -10.06
N ILE A 105 -11.23 -6.79 -10.21
CA ILE A 105 -12.44 -6.25 -9.57
C ILE A 105 -12.28 -6.24 -8.06
N ILE A 106 -11.87 -7.37 -7.46
CA ILE A 106 -11.63 -7.45 -6.02
C ILE A 106 -10.62 -6.39 -5.61
N PHE A 107 -9.45 -6.34 -6.25
CA PHE A 107 -8.41 -5.36 -5.97
C PHE A 107 -8.94 -3.93 -6.04
N LYS A 108 -9.63 -3.56 -7.13
CA LYS A 108 -10.19 -2.22 -7.30
C LYS A 108 -11.21 -1.87 -6.22
N LEU A 109 -12.09 -2.80 -5.85
CA LEU A 109 -13.10 -2.57 -4.84
C LEU A 109 -12.51 -2.51 -3.42
N VAL A 110 -11.54 -3.35 -3.08
CA VAL A 110 -10.96 -3.35 -1.72
C VAL A 110 -9.99 -2.20 -1.50
N TRP A 111 -9.29 -1.73 -2.54
CA TRP A 111 -8.32 -0.64 -2.40
C TRP A 111 -8.04 0.14 -3.68
N GLY A 112 -7.90 -0.53 -4.82
CA GLY A 112 -7.28 0.03 -6.03
C GLY A 112 -8.05 1.15 -6.75
N LEU A 113 -9.29 1.43 -6.35
CA LEU A 113 -9.99 2.65 -6.77
C LEU A 113 -9.40 3.91 -6.13
N ASN A 114 -8.66 3.79 -5.01
CA ASN A 114 -7.95 4.91 -4.41
C ASN A 114 -6.83 5.47 -5.31
N TYR A 115 -6.42 4.82 -6.39
CA TYR A 115 -5.55 5.43 -7.42
C TYR A 115 -6.25 6.53 -8.23
N SER A 116 -7.58 6.56 -8.21
CA SER A 116 -8.38 7.50 -8.98
C SER A 116 -8.92 8.65 -8.12
N ARG A 117 -8.53 8.75 -6.84
CA ARG A 117 -8.98 9.83 -5.95
C ARG A 117 -8.31 11.17 -6.28
N THR A 118 -8.77 12.25 -5.65
CA THR A 118 -8.05 13.54 -5.66
C THR A 118 -6.73 13.42 -4.90
N SER A 119 -5.69 14.07 -5.41
CA SER A 119 -4.33 13.95 -4.87
C SER A 119 -4.21 14.39 -3.41
N VAL A 120 -3.24 13.85 -2.68
CA VAL A 120 -2.86 14.31 -1.34
C VAL A 120 -2.42 15.78 -1.38
N SER A 121 -1.65 16.17 -2.39
CA SER A 121 -1.21 17.55 -2.58
C SER A 121 -2.40 18.51 -2.71
N GLU A 122 -3.38 18.18 -3.56
CA GLU A 122 -4.62 18.96 -3.70
C GLU A 122 -5.41 19.00 -2.37
N ALA A 123 -5.55 17.85 -1.70
CA ALA A 123 -6.27 17.77 -0.41
C ALA A 123 -5.60 18.57 0.72
N LEU A 124 -4.29 18.82 0.62
CA LEU A 124 -3.51 19.63 1.56
C LEU A 124 -3.26 21.06 1.07
N GLY A 125 -3.73 21.43 -0.12
CA GLY A 125 -3.49 22.75 -0.71
C GLY A 125 -2.03 23.00 -1.09
N ILE A 126 -1.27 21.95 -1.40
CA ILE A 126 0.13 22.03 -1.83
C ILE A 126 0.15 22.29 -3.34
N GLY A 127 0.85 23.35 -3.75
CA GLY A 127 0.99 23.73 -5.16
C GLY A 127 1.74 22.70 -6.00
N SER A 128 1.52 22.73 -7.30
CA SER A 128 2.15 21.84 -8.31
C SER A 128 3.22 22.56 -9.14
N GLU A 129 3.80 23.61 -8.59
CA GLU A 129 4.83 24.41 -9.26
C GLU A 129 6.11 23.60 -9.44
N LYS A 130 6.78 23.79 -10.59
CA LYS A 130 8.09 23.17 -10.83
C LYS A 130 9.14 23.91 -10.01
N TYR A 131 9.95 23.14 -9.28
CA TYR A 131 11.10 23.67 -8.57
C TYR A 131 12.29 23.88 -9.52
N SER A 132 13.17 24.82 -9.17
CA SER A 132 14.44 25.07 -9.84
C SER A 132 15.58 24.27 -9.19
N VAL A 133 16.67 24.05 -9.94
CA VAL A 133 17.89 23.40 -9.40
C VAL A 133 18.41 24.13 -8.16
N LYS A 134 18.32 25.46 -8.12
CA LYS A 134 18.74 26.26 -6.97
C LYS A 134 17.88 25.96 -5.73
N GLU A 135 16.57 25.83 -5.90
CA GLU A 135 15.67 25.46 -4.80
C GLU A 135 15.92 24.04 -4.32
N LEU A 136 16.20 23.10 -5.23
CA LEU A 136 16.58 21.72 -4.87
C LEU A 136 17.88 21.68 -4.04
N LEU A 137 18.90 22.46 -4.43
CA LEU A 137 20.16 22.55 -3.68
C LEU A 137 19.93 23.14 -2.27
N LEU A 138 19.16 24.22 -2.16
CA LEU A 138 18.81 24.82 -0.86
C LEU A 138 18.02 23.83 0.01
N LEU A 139 17.12 23.06 -0.59
CA LEU A 139 16.37 22.02 0.10
C LEU A 139 17.31 20.91 0.60
N GLY A 140 18.26 20.47 -0.22
CA GLY A 140 19.28 19.50 0.15
C GLY A 140 20.13 19.98 1.34
N GLU A 141 20.65 21.21 1.30
CA GLU A 141 21.41 21.81 2.41
C GLU A 141 20.58 21.87 3.70
N TYR A 142 19.31 22.25 3.60
CA TYR A 142 18.38 22.27 4.72
C TYR A 142 18.23 20.87 5.34
N PHE A 143 18.00 19.83 4.52
CA PHE A 143 17.82 18.47 5.02
C PHE A 143 19.11 17.86 5.57
N VAL A 144 20.28 18.17 4.99
CA VAL A 144 21.59 17.78 5.55
C VAL A 144 21.75 18.36 6.95
N LYS A 145 21.57 19.68 7.10
CA LYS A 145 21.70 20.36 8.40
C LYS A 145 20.72 19.78 9.42
N LYS A 146 19.44 19.68 9.04
CA LYS A 146 18.38 19.19 9.93
C LYS A 146 18.61 17.74 10.35
N THR A 147 19.08 16.89 9.44
CA THR A 147 19.40 15.48 9.77
C THR A 147 20.53 15.40 10.79
N ASN A 148 21.59 16.19 10.62
CA ASN A 148 22.69 16.29 11.58
C ASN A 148 22.21 16.81 12.95
N ASP A 149 21.40 17.87 12.97
CA ASP A 149 20.85 18.43 14.21
C ASP A 149 19.95 17.43 14.95
N LEU A 150 19.12 16.68 14.21
CA LEU A 150 18.27 15.63 14.78
C LEU A 150 19.11 14.48 15.32
N LYS A 151 20.20 14.11 14.63
CA LYS A 151 21.11 13.05 15.09
C LYS A 151 21.73 13.39 16.45
N LEU A 152 22.12 14.65 16.65
CA LEU A 152 22.68 15.12 17.92
C LEU A 152 21.65 15.14 19.06
N LYS A 153 20.36 15.31 18.73
CA LYS A 153 19.26 15.27 19.71
C LYS A 153 18.82 13.85 20.07
N GLN A 154 19.14 12.85 19.26
CA GLN A 154 18.86 11.46 19.60
C GLN A 154 19.78 11.01 20.73
N THR A 155 19.20 10.51 21.82
CA THR A 155 19.94 9.90 22.94
C THR A 155 20.34 8.43 22.67
N GLY A 156 20.08 7.94 21.47
CA GLY A 156 20.34 6.58 20.99
C GLY A 156 19.42 6.24 19.81
N ILE A 157 19.65 5.08 19.18
CA ILE A 157 18.71 4.51 18.20
C ILE A 157 17.88 3.46 18.95
N PRO A 158 16.57 3.67 19.16
CA PRO A 158 15.74 2.68 19.83
C PRO A 158 15.65 1.40 18.99
N ALA A 159 15.78 0.25 19.63
CA ALA A 159 15.41 -1.02 19.01
C ALA A 159 13.87 -1.12 19.01
N TYR A 160 13.25 -1.18 17.84
CA TYR A 160 11.80 -1.21 17.73
C TYR A 160 11.27 -2.63 17.53
N SER A 161 10.34 -3.06 18.39
CA SER A 161 9.45 -4.17 18.06
C SER A 161 8.36 -3.72 17.09
N ILE A 162 7.71 -4.67 16.40
CA ILE A 162 6.57 -4.34 15.51
C ILE A 162 5.44 -3.65 16.27
N LYS A 163 5.23 -4.02 17.55
CA LYS A 163 4.20 -3.43 18.41
C LYS A 163 4.54 -1.98 18.79
N ASP A 164 5.82 -1.67 19.00
CA ASP A 164 6.26 -0.30 19.26
C ASP A 164 5.99 0.59 18.04
N LEU A 165 6.33 0.11 16.84
CA LEU A 165 6.07 0.82 15.59
C LEU A 165 4.57 1.02 15.35
N GLU A 166 3.75 0.00 15.60
CA GLU A 166 2.29 0.10 15.44
C GLU A 166 1.71 1.19 16.36
N ILE A 167 2.06 1.15 17.64
CA ILE A 167 1.56 2.10 18.65
C ILE A 167 2.08 3.51 18.38
N ASN A 168 3.38 3.67 18.14
CA ASN A 168 4.00 4.98 18.00
C ASN A 168 3.61 5.66 16.69
N SER A 169 3.52 4.90 15.60
CA SER A 169 3.04 5.44 14.31
C SER A 169 1.57 5.82 14.40
N ALA A 170 0.73 5.02 15.08
CA ALA A 170 -0.67 5.38 15.32
C ALA A 170 -0.81 6.68 16.13
N LYS A 171 0.04 6.88 17.14
CA LYS A 171 0.09 8.16 17.90
C LYS A 171 0.51 9.33 17.02
N ALA A 172 1.49 9.16 16.13
CA ALA A 172 1.91 10.20 15.20
C ALA A 172 0.79 10.58 14.22
N TYR A 173 0.06 9.60 13.68
CA TYR A 173 -1.14 9.83 12.86
C TYR A 173 -2.23 10.57 13.64
N HIS A 174 -2.51 10.14 14.87
CA HIS A 174 -3.50 10.81 15.71
C HIS A 174 -3.11 12.27 16.03
N PHE A 175 -1.83 12.55 16.23
CA PHE A 175 -1.33 13.92 16.41
C PHE A 175 -1.66 14.80 15.19
N MET A 176 -1.46 14.27 13.98
CA MET A 176 -1.71 14.96 12.71
C MET A 176 -3.20 15.05 12.35
N GLU A 177 -4.02 14.09 12.77
CA GLU A 177 -5.48 14.11 12.57
C GLU A 177 -6.12 15.39 13.13
N ARG A 178 -5.55 15.95 14.20
CA ARG A 178 -6.00 17.22 14.80
C ARG A 178 -5.85 18.43 13.87
N ARG A 179 -4.98 18.35 12.86
CA ARG A 179 -4.76 19.39 11.86
C ARG A 179 -5.55 19.13 10.58
N ASN A 180 -5.67 17.88 10.15
CA ASN A 180 -6.40 17.50 8.95
C ASN A 180 -6.93 16.07 9.06
N SER A 181 -8.20 15.85 8.69
CA SER A 181 -8.86 14.54 8.76
C SER A 181 -8.29 13.49 7.80
N LEU A 182 -7.46 13.89 6.83
CA LEU A 182 -6.73 12.99 5.92
C LEU A 182 -5.83 12.00 6.70
N PHE A 183 -5.33 12.39 7.88
CA PHE A 183 -4.48 11.55 8.73
C PHE A 183 -5.26 10.62 9.66
N ARG A 184 -6.58 10.49 9.48
CA ARG A 184 -7.41 9.63 10.34
C ARG A 184 -7.06 8.16 10.16
N TYR A 185 -6.43 7.59 11.18
CA TYR A 185 -6.07 6.18 11.24
C TYR A 185 -6.74 5.50 12.43
N LYS A 186 -7.86 4.82 12.17
CA LYS A 186 -8.59 3.99 13.15
C LYS A 186 -8.25 2.52 12.96
N ASN A 187 -8.29 1.70 14.01
CA ASN A 187 -8.01 0.25 13.97
C ASN A 187 -6.62 -0.08 13.39
N PRO A 188 -5.53 0.21 14.14
CA PRO A 188 -4.18 -0.07 13.70
C PRO A 188 -3.97 -1.54 13.32
N CYS A 189 -3.20 -1.78 12.26
CA CYS A 189 -2.85 -3.13 11.81
C CYS A 189 -1.51 -3.11 11.06
N LEU A 190 -0.42 -2.93 11.81
CA LEU A 190 0.94 -2.99 11.29
C LEU A 190 1.55 -4.34 11.69
N LYS A 191 1.98 -5.13 10.70
CA LYS A 191 2.46 -6.49 10.90
C LYS A 191 3.88 -6.65 10.39
N SER A 192 4.66 -7.55 11.00
CA SER A 192 5.93 -7.96 10.42
C SER A 192 5.64 -8.93 9.29
N VAL A 193 6.34 -8.76 8.16
CA VAL A 193 6.36 -9.77 7.10
C VAL A 193 6.83 -11.12 7.66
N LEU A 194 6.31 -12.22 7.12
CA LEU A 194 6.67 -13.59 7.52
C LEU A 194 8.10 -13.94 7.11
N SER A 195 8.61 -13.38 6.01
CA SER A 195 9.96 -13.64 5.52
C SER A 195 10.73 -12.33 5.24
N PRO A 196 11.34 -11.73 6.27
CA PRO A 196 12.18 -10.53 6.10
C PRO A 196 13.32 -10.74 5.10
N TYR A 197 13.87 -11.95 5.01
CA TYR A 197 14.92 -12.30 4.06
C TYR A 197 14.47 -12.14 2.60
N LEU A 198 13.34 -12.75 2.22
CA LEU A 198 12.84 -12.68 0.85
C LEU A 198 12.44 -11.25 0.47
N VAL A 199 11.77 -10.55 1.39
CA VAL A 199 11.35 -9.15 1.21
C VAL A 199 12.57 -8.24 1.04
N SER A 200 13.62 -8.42 1.85
CA SER A 200 14.88 -7.68 1.70
C SER A 200 15.60 -8.00 0.39
N LYS A 201 15.61 -9.26 -0.05
CA LYS A 201 16.21 -9.67 -1.33
C LYS A 201 15.47 -9.10 -2.54
N ALA A 202 14.18 -8.87 -2.42
CA ALA A 202 13.39 -8.18 -3.43
C ALA A 202 13.59 -6.66 -3.44
N GLY A 203 14.32 -6.10 -2.46
CA GLY A 203 14.52 -4.65 -2.32
C GLY A 203 13.31 -3.92 -1.76
N ILE A 204 12.45 -4.62 -1.00
CA ILE A 204 11.20 -4.07 -0.46
C ILE A 204 11.40 -3.71 1.02
N GLU A 205 11.08 -2.46 1.39
CA GLU A 205 11.16 -1.96 2.77
C GLU A 205 9.87 -2.27 3.56
N GLY A 206 8.73 -2.23 2.89
CA GLY A 206 7.41 -2.60 3.40
C GLY A 206 6.44 -2.76 2.23
N TYR A 207 5.23 -3.24 2.52
CA TYR A 207 4.13 -3.18 1.56
C TYR A 207 2.78 -3.26 2.25
N TYR A 208 1.79 -2.61 1.65
CA TYR A 208 0.39 -2.80 1.97
C TYR A 208 -0.17 -4.05 1.27
N ALA A 209 -0.92 -4.88 2.02
CA ALA A 209 -1.63 -6.05 1.50
C ALA A 209 -3.13 -5.74 1.33
N PRO A 210 -3.64 -5.41 0.12
CA PRO A 210 -5.01 -4.93 -0.07
C PRO A 210 -6.11 -5.92 0.32
N LEU A 211 -5.85 -7.22 0.18
CA LEU A 211 -6.84 -8.27 0.46
C LEU A 211 -7.05 -8.51 1.96
N THR A 212 -6.10 -8.09 2.80
CA THR A 212 -6.14 -8.24 4.26
C THR A 212 -6.10 -6.91 4.99
N GLY A 213 -5.83 -5.81 4.28
CA GLY A 213 -5.74 -4.47 4.85
C GLY A 213 -4.51 -4.23 5.72
N GLU A 214 -3.53 -5.13 5.74
CA GLU A 214 -2.33 -5.04 6.59
C GLU A 214 -1.27 -4.12 5.96
N ALA A 215 -0.66 -3.25 6.77
CA ALA A 215 0.63 -2.67 6.46
C ALA A 215 1.68 -3.67 6.93
N ASN A 216 2.48 -4.21 6.00
CA ASN A 216 3.50 -5.19 6.31
C ASN A 216 4.87 -4.55 6.27
N MET A 217 5.59 -4.70 7.38
CA MET A 217 6.86 -4.07 7.63
C MET A 217 8.00 -5.10 7.55
N ASN A 218 9.07 -4.75 6.84
CA ASN A 218 10.30 -5.52 6.88
C ASN A 218 11.10 -5.19 8.15
N MET A 219 10.99 -6.04 9.17
CA MET A 219 11.69 -5.82 10.46
C MET A 219 13.22 -6.01 10.39
N ALA A 220 13.76 -6.47 9.26
CA ALA A 220 15.22 -6.57 9.04
C ALA A 220 15.87 -5.24 8.62
N LEU A 221 15.09 -4.19 8.40
CA LEU A 221 15.62 -2.84 8.14
C LEU A 221 16.42 -2.30 9.33
N PRO A 222 17.34 -1.35 9.13
CA PRO A 222 17.96 -0.62 10.22
C PRO A 222 16.91 0.11 11.08
N ASP A 223 17.07 0.07 12.41
CA ASP A 223 16.06 0.59 13.35
C ASP A 223 15.73 2.09 13.14
N PHE A 224 16.70 2.88 12.68
CA PHE A 224 16.48 4.31 12.44
C PHE A 224 15.62 4.61 11.20
N VAL A 225 15.40 3.64 10.30
CA VAL A 225 14.57 3.77 9.09
C VAL A 225 13.12 3.34 9.36
N LYS A 226 12.93 2.38 10.29
CA LYS A 226 11.63 1.77 10.57
C LYS A 226 10.50 2.75 10.90
N PRO A 227 10.73 3.86 11.66
CA PRO A 227 9.67 4.82 11.94
C PRO A 227 9.03 5.45 10.71
N TYR A 228 9.84 5.92 9.75
CA TYR A 228 9.33 6.51 8.52
C TYR A 228 8.56 5.49 7.68
N VAL A 229 9.16 4.31 7.44
CA VAL A 229 8.55 3.26 6.62
C VAL A 229 7.22 2.82 7.25
N SER A 230 7.15 2.69 8.58
CA SER A 230 5.90 2.38 9.27
C SER A 230 4.81 3.43 9.01
N CYS A 231 5.16 4.71 9.00
CA CYS A 231 4.22 5.77 8.62
C CYS A 231 3.84 5.70 7.14
N HIS A 232 4.79 5.47 6.24
CA HIS A 232 4.55 5.29 4.80
C HIS A 232 3.53 4.15 4.54
N GLU A 233 3.77 2.96 5.10
CA GLU A 233 2.86 1.82 4.88
C GLU A 233 1.45 2.04 5.45
N ILE A 234 1.35 2.78 6.56
CA ILE A 234 0.05 3.18 7.11
C ILE A 234 -0.67 4.17 6.17
N ALA A 235 0.04 5.02 5.43
CA ALA A 235 -0.57 5.89 4.43
C ALA A 235 -1.34 5.07 3.38
N HIS A 236 -0.76 3.95 2.93
CA HIS A 236 -1.46 3.01 2.06
C HIS A 236 -2.69 2.37 2.71
N GLN A 237 -2.63 2.04 4.00
CA GLN A 237 -3.78 1.50 4.75
C GLN A 237 -4.97 2.44 4.85
N ILE A 238 -4.72 3.76 4.82
CA ILE A 238 -5.77 4.79 4.83
C ILE A 238 -6.14 5.29 3.44
N GLY A 239 -5.66 4.61 2.38
CA GLY A 239 -6.11 4.81 1.02
C GLY A 239 -5.35 5.90 0.26
N ILE A 240 -4.09 6.15 0.61
CA ILE A 240 -3.15 6.86 -0.26
C ILE A 240 -2.47 5.83 -1.13
N SER A 241 -2.75 5.81 -2.42
CA SER A 241 -2.31 4.69 -3.29
C SER A 241 -1.01 4.96 -4.05
N TYR A 242 -0.73 6.21 -4.43
CA TYR A 242 0.52 6.53 -5.10
C TYR A 242 1.68 6.60 -4.10
N GLU A 243 2.84 6.09 -4.50
CA GLU A 243 4.05 5.99 -3.68
C GLU A 243 4.59 7.37 -3.26
N ASP A 244 4.59 8.35 -4.17
CA ASP A 244 5.03 9.73 -3.91
C ASP A 244 4.11 10.44 -2.91
N GLU A 245 2.80 10.21 -3.00
CA GLU A 245 1.83 10.71 -2.03
C GLU A 245 1.94 10.01 -0.67
N ALA A 246 2.19 8.71 -0.66
CA ALA A 246 2.44 7.94 0.56
C ALA A 246 3.76 8.39 1.23
N ASN A 247 4.80 8.66 0.43
CA ASN A 247 6.05 9.26 0.88
C ASN A 247 5.82 10.62 1.54
N LEU A 248 5.01 11.49 0.92
CA LEU A 248 4.65 12.80 1.46
C LEU A 248 3.87 12.67 2.77
N LEU A 249 2.83 11.83 2.81
CA LEU A 249 2.01 11.67 4.00
C LEU A 249 2.80 11.01 5.15
N GLY A 250 3.64 10.02 4.83
CA GLY A 250 4.57 9.38 5.77
C GLY A 250 5.56 10.38 6.34
N TYR A 251 6.18 11.21 5.48
CA TYR A 251 7.07 12.29 5.90
C TYR A 251 6.37 13.29 6.81
N LEU A 252 5.21 13.83 6.40
CA LEU A 252 4.46 14.80 7.20
C LEU A 252 4.07 14.23 8.56
N THR A 253 3.72 12.94 8.62
CA THR A 253 3.38 12.26 9.87
C THR A 253 4.58 12.09 10.79
N ALA A 254 5.66 11.47 10.29
CA ALA A 254 6.82 11.16 11.12
C ALA A 254 7.65 12.41 11.48
N SER A 255 7.78 13.38 10.57
CA SER A 255 8.52 14.64 10.83
C SER A 255 7.84 15.56 11.84
N ASN A 256 6.52 15.41 12.05
CA ASN A 256 5.77 16.15 13.08
C ASN A 256 5.52 15.32 14.36
N SER A 257 6.02 14.08 14.42
CA SER A 257 5.92 13.25 15.62
C SER A 257 6.64 13.91 16.81
N PRO A 258 6.12 13.78 18.04
CA PRO A 258 6.85 14.22 19.24
C PRO A 258 8.11 13.38 19.51
N ASP A 259 8.26 12.21 18.87
CA ASP A 259 9.46 11.36 18.97
C ASP A 259 10.55 11.84 18.00
N VAL A 260 11.70 12.25 18.55
CA VAL A 260 12.88 12.70 17.78
C VAL A 260 13.38 11.61 16.81
N SER A 261 13.21 10.33 17.12
CA SER A 261 13.61 9.23 16.23
C SER A 261 12.72 9.12 14.99
N TYR A 262 11.42 9.40 15.13
CA TYR A 262 10.52 9.53 13.98
C TYR A 262 10.89 10.74 13.11
N GLN A 263 11.22 11.86 13.75
CA GLN A 263 11.68 13.05 13.04
C GLN A 263 12.98 12.76 12.27
N TYR A 264 13.96 12.14 12.91
CA TYR A 264 15.22 11.77 12.28
C TYR A 264 15.00 10.82 11.10
N SER A 265 14.24 9.75 11.31
CA SER A 265 13.90 8.77 10.27
C SER A 265 13.29 9.43 9.03
N ALA A 266 12.30 10.31 9.22
CA ALA A 266 11.64 11.01 8.12
C ALA A 266 12.57 11.99 7.38
N ASN A 267 13.43 12.71 8.11
CA ASN A 267 14.36 13.66 7.48
C ASN A 267 15.48 12.93 6.74
N TYR A 268 15.98 11.80 7.28
CA TYR A 268 16.96 10.96 6.60
C TYR A 268 16.41 10.42 5.28
N GLU A 269 15.18 9.89 5.28
CA GLU A 269 14.56 9.35 4.07
C GLU A 269 14.29 10.42 3.02
N MET A 270 13.80 11.60 3.43
CA MET A 270 13.64 12.72 2.50
C MET A 270 14.96 13.23 1.94
N LEU A 271 16.01 13.30 2.76
CA LEU A 271 17.36 13.64 2.30
C LEU A 271 17.84 12.63 1.24
N ARG A 272 17.60 11.33 1.47
CA ARG A 272 17.96 10.27 0.53
C ARG A 272 17.28 10.47 -0.82
N TYR A 273 15.98 10.76 -0.84
CA TYR A 273 15.25 11.08 -2.07
C TYR A 273 15.81 12.31 -2.79
N ILE A 274 16.06 13.40 -2.06
CA ILE A 274 16.60 14.64 -2.63
C ILE A 274 17.99 14.44 -3.24
N LEU A 275 18.83 13.58 -2.66
CA LEU A 275 20.17 13.29 -3.19
C LEU A 275 20.16 12.39 -4.44
N PHE A 276 19.05 11.69 -4.70
CA PHE A 276 18.89 10.84 -5.89
C PHE A 276 18.24 11.57 -7.08
N GLU A 277 17.51 12.66 -6.81
CA GLU A 277 16.85 13.52 -7.80
C GLU A 277 17.87 14.38 -8.58
#